data_AF-A0A4S2VE46-F1
#
_entry.id   AF-A0A4S2VE46-F1
#
_cell.length_a   1.000
_cell.length_b   1.000
_cell.length_c   1.000
_cell.angle_alpha   90.00
_cell.angle_beta   90.00
_cell.angle_gamma   90.00
#
_symmetry.space_group_name_H-M   'P 1'
#
loop_
_entity.id
_entity.type
_entity.pdbx_description
1 polymer ?
#
loop_
_entity_poly.entity_id
_entity_poly.type
_entity_poly.pdbx_seq_one_letter_code
_entity_poly.pdbx_strand_id
1 'polypeptide(L)'
;MMSDEPFGAACAGVPKEGAGSFDGMAKDPVATAASNNPALSTLVAAVRQADLVDTLNNAKDITVFAPTNDAFAKIPKADLDKVLADKEQLTKILTYHVVGQKLTPKQLENGSFEILQKGMVATKGSGEAYKVDDTSNVVCGNVKTANANDYIVDTVLMPK
;
A
#
# COMPACT_ATOMS: atom_id res chain seq x y z
N MET A 1 13.74 -22.44 -2.45
CA MET A 1 13.97 -21.03 -2.83
C MET A 1 12.59 -20.40 -3.01
N MET A 2 11.91 -20.06 -1.91
CA MET A 2 10.51 -19.58 -1.94
C MET A 2 10.33 -18.58 -0.80
N SER A 3 10.83 -17.35 -0.96
CA SER A 3 10.65 -16.29 0.05
C SER A 3 10.12 -15.02 -0.60
N ASP A 4 9.55 -15.15 -1.79
CA ASP A 4 9.28 -14.04 -2.68
C ASP A 4 7.88 -14.08 -3.31
N GLU A 5 7.03 -14.97 -2.81
CA GLU A 5 5.62 -15.06 -3.18
C GLU A 5 4.78 -14.15 -2.27
N PRO A 6 3.66 -13.61 -2.78
CA PRO A 6 2.69 -12.90 -1.96
C PRO A 6 2.15 -13.80 -0.85
N PHE A 7 1.95 -13.25 0.34
CA PHE A 7 1.46 -14.00 1.50
C PHE A 7 0.24 -13.31 2.14
N GLY A 8 -0.62 -14.09 2.80
CA GLY A 8 -1.78 -13.59 3.51
C GLY A 8 -3.12 -13.98 2.89
N ALA A 9 -4.14 -14.15 3.72
CA ALA A 9 -5.44 -14.68 3.31
C ALA A 9 -6.18 -13.81 2.29
N ALA A 10 -5.96 -12.49 2.29
CA ALA A 10 -6.58 -11.60 1.31
C ALA A 10 -5.89 -11.63 -0.07
N CYS A 11 -4.70 -12.25 -0.18
CA CYS A 11 -4.08 -12.46 -1.49
C CYS A 11 -4.92 -13.38 -2.38
N ALA A 12 -5.80 -14.19 -1.81
CA ALA A 12 -6.78 -14.97 -2.57
C ALA A 12 -7.82 -14.10 -3.31
N GLY A 13 -8.02 -12.85 -2.87
CA GLY A 13 -8.89 -11.88 -3.54
C GLY A 13 -8.22 -11.16 -4.71
N VAL A 14 -6.91 -11.27 -4.85
CA VAL A 14 -6.19 -10.74 -6.01
C VAL A 14 -6.44 -11.68 -7.21
N PRO A 15 -6.74 -11.15 -8.40
CA PRO A 15 -6.90 -11.96 -9.60
C PRO A 15 -5.69 -12.89 -9.80
N LYS A 16 -5.93 -14.15 -10.18
CA LYS A 16 -4.82 -15.07 -10.50
C LYS A 16 -4.19 -14.77 -11.86
N GLU A 17 -4.97 -14.21 -12.78
CA GLU A 17 -4.56 -13.91 -14.16
C GLU A 17 -5.07 -12.52 -14.58
N GLY A 18 -4.40 -11.90 -15.55
CA GLY A 18 -4.71 -10.56 -16.06
C GLY A 18 -3.87 -9.44 -15.44
N ALA A 19 -4.14 -8.19 -15.82
CA ALA A 19 -3.32 -7.03 -15.41
C ALA A 19 -3.37 -6.74 -13.89
N GLY A 20 -4.41 -7.21 -13.21
CA GLY A 20 -4.54 -7.12 -11.74
C GLY A 20 -3.95 -8.31 -10.99
N SER A 21 -3.38 -9.31 -11.67
CA SER A 21 -2.69 -10.43 -11.00
C SER A 21 -1.29 -10.07 -10.56
N PHE A 22 -0.69 -10.87 -9.68
CA PHE A 22 0.70 -10.64 -9.25
C PHE A 22 1.68 -10.54 -10.43
N ASP A 23 1.54 -11.41 -11.44
CA ASP A 23 2.33 -11.35 -12.68
C ASP A 23 2.02 -10.14 -13.55
N GLY A 24 0.76 -9.68 -13.58
CA GLY A 24 0.36 -8.48 -14.29
C GLY A 24 0.92 -7.23 -13.61
N MET A 25 0.69 -7.10 -12.32
CA MET A 25 1.18 -6.02 -11.48
C MET A 25 2.70 -5.92 -11.50
N ALA A 26 3.43 -7.05 -11.56
CA ALA A 26 4.88 -7.05 -11.69
C ALA A 26 5.41 -6.41 -12.99
N LYS A 27 4.58 -6.31 -14.03
CA LYS A 27 4.93 -5.67 -15.32
C LYS A 27 4.56 -4.20 -15.38
N ASP A 28 3.69 -3.75 -14.47
CA ASP A 28 3.17 -2.39 -14.44
C ASP A 28 3.71 -1.60 -13.23
N PRO A 29 3.85 -0.28 -13.36
CA PRO A 29 4.15 0.58 -12.21
C PRO A 29 3.07 0.48 -11.12
N VAL A 30 3.44 0.72 -9.87
CA VAL A 30 2.56 0.52 -8.70
C VAL A 30 1.23 1.27 -8.79
N ALA A 31 1.18 2.49 -9.36
CA ALA A 31 -0.07 3.22 -9.51
C ALA A 31 -1.00 2.58 -10.57
N THR A 32 -0.42 2.04 -11.64
CA THR A 32 -1.16 1.30 -12.69
C THR A 32 -1.61 -0.06 -12.15
N ALA A 33 -0.72 -0.80 -11.48
CA ALA A 33 -1.02 -2.05 -10.81
C ALA A 33 -2.18 -1.91 -9.82
N ALA A 34 -2.14 -0.88 -8.95
CA ALA A 34 -3.22 -0.57 -8.03
C ALA A 34 -4.53 -0.21 -8.76
N SER A 35 -4.45 0.47 -9.92
CA SER A 35 -5.62 0.79 -10.75
C SER A 35 -6.30 -0.46 -11.33
N ASN A 36 -5.54 -1.53 -11.55
CA ASN A 36 -6.07 -2.80 -12.05
C ASN A 36 -6.72 -3.64 -10.94
N ASN A 37 -6.57 -3.26 -9.66
CA ASN A 37 -7.17 -3.96 -8.54
C ASN A 37 -8.44 -3.24 -8.07
N PRO A 38 -9.65 -3.83 -8.23
CA PRO A 38 -10.89 -3.20 -7.81
C PRO A 38 -10.95 -2.94 -6.30
N ALA A 39 -10.23 -3.69 -5.48
CA ALA A 39 -10.15 -3.46 -4.05
C ALA A 39 -9.36 -2.19 -3.67
N LEU A 40 -8.56 -1.64 -4.59
CA LEU A 40 -7.71 -0.46 -4.38
C LEU A 40 -8.19 0.77 -5.16
N SER A 41 -9.37 0.69 -5.78
CA SER A 41 -9.92 1.78 -6.61
C SER A 41 -10.02 3.12 -5.87
N THR A 42 -10.35 3.10 -4.57
CA THR A 42 -10.44 4.31 -3.73
C THR A 42 -9.06 4.95 -3.52
N LEU A 43 -8.03 4.14 -3.27
CA LEU A 43 -6.66 4.61 -3.15
C LEU A 43 -6.19 5.25 -4.46
N VAL A 44 -6.47 4.64 -5.59
CA VAL A 44 -6.09 5.15 -6.92
C VAL A 44 -6.75 6.49 -7.21
N ALA A 45 -8.03 6.63 -6.86
CA ALA A 45 -8.73 7.91 -6.97
C ALA A 45 -8.05 9.00 -6.13
N ALA A 46 -7.67 8.67 -4.89
CA ALA A 46 -6.90 9.57 -4.04
C ALA A 46 -5.54 9.91 -4.67
N VAL A 47 -4.73 8.93 -5.07
CA VAL A 47 -3.40 9.18 -5.68
C VAL A 47 -3.50 10.09 -6.91
N ARG A 48 -4.53 9.91 -7.74
CA ARG A 48 -4.80 10.79 -8.88
C ARG A 48 -5.15 12.21 -8.45
N GLN A 49 -5.97 12.36 -7.42
CA GLN A 49 -6.36 13.67 -6.90
C GLN A 49 -5.20 14.41 -6.23
N ALA A 50 -4.29 13.70 -5.56
CA ALA A 50 -3.04 14.27 -5.03
C ALA A 50 -1.98 14.53 -6.10
N ASP A 51 -2.18 14.09 -7.35
CA ASP A 51 -1.19 14.19 -8.42
C ASP A 51 0.11 13.41 -8.10
N LEU A 52 -0.03 12.30 -7.36
CA LEU A 52 1.11 11.45 -6.96
C LEU A 52 1.34 10.27 -7.89
N VAL A 53 0.52 10.09 -8.92
CA VAL A 53 0.65 8.99 -9.89
C VAL A 53 2.03 9.01 -10.53
N ASP A 54 2.45 10.16 -11.05
CA ASP A 54 3.77 10.32 -11.67
C ASP A 54 4.89 10.09 -10.66
N THR A 55 4.77 10.60 -9.44
CA THR A 55 5.75 10.38 -8.36
C THR A 55 5.90 8.89 -8.05
N LEU A 56 4.80 8.17 -7.88
CA LEU A 56 4.82 6.73 -7.60
C LEU A 56 5.33 5.91 -8.78
N ASN A 57 5.03 6.31 -10.02
CA ASN A 57 5.51 5.63 -11.21
C ASN A 57 7.00 5.87 -11.49
N ASN A 58 7.51 7.05 -11.14
CA ASN A 58 8.93 7.38 -11.27
C ASN A 58 9.79 6.85 -10.11
N ALA A 59 9.18 6.67 -8.93
CA ALA A 59 9.85 6.06 -7.80
C ALA A 59 10.24 4.61 -8.12
N LYS A 60 11.40 4.18 -7.64
CA LYS A 60 11.90 2.80 -7.80
C LYS A 60 12.35 2.28 -6.45
N ASP A 61 12.21 0.97 -6.28
CA ASP A 61 12.57 0.27 -5.05
C ASP A 61 11.90 0.89 -3.83
N ILE A 62 10.62 1.23 -3.96
CA ILE A 62 9.78 1.73 -2.86
C ILE A 62 8.84 0.64 -2.36
N THR A 63 8.25 0.87 -1.21
CA THR A 63 7.19 0.02 -0.66
C THR A 63 5.93 0.86 -0.48
N VAL A 64 4.79 0.35 -0.95
CA VAL A 64 3.49 0.99 -0.84
C VAL A 64 2.62 0.12 0.06
N PHE A 65 2.04 0.74 1.09
CA PHE A 65 0.99 0.12 1.89
C PHE A 65 -0.35 0.53 1.29
N ALA A 66 -1.00 -0.35 0.54
CA ALA A 66 -2.26 -0.04 -0.14
C ALA A 66 -3.47 -0.43 0.72
N PRO A 67 -4.20 0.53 1.32
CA PRO A 67 -5.44 0.21 2.00
C PRO A 67 -6.54 -0.23 1.03
N THR A 68 -7.24 -1.29 1.41
CA THR A 68 -8.43 -1.76 0.69
C THR A 68 -9.61 -0.79 0.79
N ASN A 69 -10.59 -0.89 -0.10
CA ASN A 69 -11.84 -0.15 0.00
C ASN A 69 -12.54 -0.37 1.36
N ASP A 70 -12.46 -1.59 1.93
CA ASP A 70 -12.94 -1.88 3.28
C ASP A 70 -12.19 -1.10 4.37
N ALA A 71 -10.87 -0.92 4.21
CA ALA A 71 -10.08 -0.07 5.09
C ALA A 71 -10.56 1.38 5.06
N PHE A 72 -10.87 1.90 3.88
CA PHE A 72 -11.48 3.23 3.74
C PHE A 72 -12.88 3.30 4.33
N ALA A 73 -13.67 2.24 4.20
CA ALA A 73 -15.01 2.17 4.76
C ALA A 73 -15.03 2.15 6.30
N LYS A 74 -13.94 1.73 6.96
CA LYS A 74 -13.78 1.83 8.42
C LYS A 74 -13.58 3.27 8.90
N ILE A 75 -13.11 4.17 8.03
CA ILE A 75 -12.96 5.58 8.37
C ILE A 75 -14.35 6.25 8.30
N PRO A 76 -14.71 7.12 9.26
CA PRO A 76 -15.91 7.93 9.14
C PRO A 76 -15.91 8.69 7.81
N LYS A 77 -17.01 8.61 7.05
CA LYS A 77 -17.12 9.32 5.77
C LYS A 77 -16.74 10.80 5.89
N ALA A 78 -17.11 11.45 6.98
CA ALA A 78 -16.76 12.85 7.23
C ALA A 78 -15.25 13.12 7.23
N ASP A 79 -14.42 12.19 7.74
CA ASP A 79 -12.97 12.34 7.72
C ASP A 79 -12.38 11.95 6.37
N LEU A 80 -12.92 10.91 5.73
CA LEU A 80 -12.54 10.55 4.36
C LEU A 80 -12.85 11.68 3.37
N ASP A 81 -14.03 12.30 3.45
CA ASP A 81 -14.43 13.44 2.62
C ASP A 81 -13.54 14.66 2.86
N LYS A 82 -13.15 14.94 4.12
CA LYS A 82 -12.18 16.01 4.41
C LYS A 82 -10.84 15.73 3.78
N VAL A 83 -10.32 14.51 3.94
CA VAL A 83 -9.06 14.08 3.36
C VAL A 83 -9.10 14.12 1.84
N LEU A 84 -10.19 13.65 1.22
CA LEU A 84 -10.41 13.72 -0.22
C LEU A 84 -10.56 15.16 -0.71
N ALA A 85 -11.20 16.04 0.05
CA ALA A 85 -11.34 17.45 -0.30
C ALA A 85 -10.02 18.24 -0.14
N ASP A 86 -9.15 17.81 0.78
CA ASP A 86 -7.89 18.48 1.10
C ASP A 86 -6.70 17.76 0.44
N LYS A 87 -6.22 18.34 -0.68
CA LYS A 87 -5.07 17.81 -1.41
C LYS A 87 -3.79 17.73 -0.58
N GLU A 88 -3.57 18.64 0.37
CA GLU A 88 -2.37 18.61 1.22
C GLU A 88 -2.45 17.44 2.21
N GLN A 89 -3.61 17.24 2.85
CA GLN A 89 -3.82 16.08 3.72
C GLN A 89 -3.73 14.78 2.93
N LEU A 90 -4.33 14.71 1.75
CA LEU A 90 -4.26 13.55 0.87
C LEU A 90 -2.81 13.20 0.54
N THR A 91 -2.03 14.20 0.15
CA THR A 91 -0.60 14.03 -0.18
C THR A 91 0.16 13.52 1.04
N LYS A 92 -0.09 14.05 2.24
CA LYS A 92 0.52 13.56 3.49
C LYS A 92 0.15 12.11 3.78
N ILE A 93 -1.12 11.75 3.65
CA ILE A 93 -1.60 10.38 3.89
C ILE A 93 -0.99 9.41 2.89
N LEU A 94 -0.98 9.77 1.60
CA LEU A 94 -0.41 8.91 0.55
C LEU A 94 1.10 8.76 0.72
N THR A 95 1.82 9.83 1.01
CA THR A 95 3.26 9.75 1.32
C THR A 95 3.56 9.04 2.64
N TYR A 96 2.58 8.94 3.55
CA TYR A 96 2.69 8.13 4.77
C TYR A 96 2.57 6.63 4.50
N HIS A 97 1.81 6.25 3.47
CA HIS A 97 1.73 4.85 3.01
C HIS A 97 2.92 4.43 2.14
N VAL A 98 3.81 5.35 1.78
CA VAL A 98 4.91 5.05 0.88
C VAL A 98 6.24 5.16 1.61
N VAL A 99 6.94 4.04 1.67
CA VAL A 99 8.29 3.94 2.21
C VAL A 99 9.28 4.04 1.05
N GLY A 100 10.26 4.92 1.17
CA GLY A 100 11.29 5.19 0.16
C GLY A 100 12.34 4.08 -0.02
N GLN A 101 12.01 2.85 0.38
CA GLN A 101 12.87 1.67 0.32
C GLN A 101 12.02 0.42 0.12
N LYS A 102 12.61 -0.59 -0.52
CA LYS A 102 11.98 -1.86 -0.79
C LYS A 102 12.11 -2.76 0.44
N LEU A 103 10.97 -3.01 1.09
CA LEU A 103 10.89 -3.84 2.27
C LEU A 103 10.53 -5.26 1.86
N THR A 104 11.19 -6.21 2.51
CA THR A 104 10.86 -7.63 2.43
C THR A 104 10.01 -8.03 3.64
N PRO A 105 9.19 -9.10 3.54
CA PRO A 105 8.41 -9.60 4.68
C PRO A 105 9.27 -9.77 5.94
N LYS A 106 10.48 -10.32 5.78
CA LYS A 106 11.43 -10.52 6.89
C LYS A 106 11.85 -9.22 7.58
N GLN A 107 11.96 -8.12 6.83
CA GLN A 107 12.26 -6.81 7.41
C GLN A 107 11.05 -6.23 8.17
N LEU A 108 9.83 -6.61 7.78
CA LEU A 108 8.60 -6.15 8.44
C LEU A 108 8.36 -6.80 9.81
N GLU A 109 9.05 -7.91 10.15
CA GLU A 109 8.85 -8.65 11.41
C GLU A 109 9.10 -7.77 12.65
N ASN A 110 10.13 -6.92 12.60
CA ASN A 110 10.42 -5.91 13.61
C ASN A 110 11.28 -4.80 13.00
N GLY A 111 10.62 -3.92 12.25
CA GLY A 111 11.25 -2.88 11.44
C GLY A 111 10.72 -1.50 11.78
N SER A 112 11.55 -0.48 11.58
CA SER A 112 11.12 0.91 11.55
C SER A 112 11.71 1.56 10.32
N PHE A 113 10.85 2.17 9.52
CA PHE A 113 11.22 2.64 8.18
C PHE A 113 10.81 4.09 7.98
N GLU A 114 11.69 4.85 7.33
CA GLU A 114 11.37 6.23 6.97
C GLU A 114 10.43 6.26 5.75
N ILE A 115 9.32 6.97 5.91
CA ILE A 115 8.30 7.19 4.88
C ILE A 115 8.57 8.49 4.13
N LEU A 116 8.02 8.62 2.92
CA LEU A 116 8.20 9.80 2.05
C LEU A 116 7.75 11.10 2.72
N GLN A 117 6.79 11.03 3.65
CA GLN A 117 6.33 12.17 4.44
C GLN A 117 7.37 12.70 5.45
N LYS A 118 8.58 12.11 5.54
CA LYS A 118 9.60 12.36 6.57
C LYS A 118 9.16 11.97 8.00
N GLY A 119 8.36 10.91 8.10
CA GLY A 119 8.02 10.24 9.35
C GLY A 119 8.67 8.86 9.45
N MET A 120 8.43 8.16 10.56
CA MET A 120 8.77 6.74 10.68
C MET A 120 7.49 5.92 10.80
N VAL A 121 7.45 4.81 10.07
CA VAL A 121 6.43 3.78 10.23
C VAL A 121 7.07 2.55 10.89
N ALA A 122 6.49 2.12 12.01
CA ALA A 122 6.91 0.90 12.67
C ALA A 122 6.11 -0.27 12.10
N THR A 123 6.79 -1.39 11.85
CA THR A 123 6.16 -2.62 11.39
C THR A 123 6.54 -3.74 12.33
N LYS A 124 5.56 -4.54 12.72
CA LYS A 124 5.78 -5.71 13.56
C LYS A 124 4.94 -6.86 13.07
N GLY A 125 5.48 -8.07 13.09
CA GLY A 125 4.75 -9.23 12.61
C GLY A 125 5.55 -10.51 12.73
N SER A 126 4.90 -11.62 12.40
CA SER A 126 5.59 -12.90 12.25
C SER A 126 4.83 -13.80 11.29
N GLY A 127 5.58 -14.58 10.50
CA GLY A 127 5.03 -15.49 9.51
C GLY A 127 4.27 -14.74 8.42
N GLU A 128 2.94 -14.81 8.46
CA GLU A 128 2.03 -14.22 7.47
C GLU A 128 1.22 -13.04 8.03
N ALA A 129 1.34 -12.75 9.34
CA ALA A 129 0.58 -11.69 10.01
C ALA A 129 1.51 -10.53 10.38
N TYR A 130 1.47 -9.46 9.58
CA TYR A 130 2.21 -8.23 9.84
C TYR A 130 1.27 -7.08 10.18
N LYS A 131 1.78 -6.15 10.97
CA LYS A 131 1.08 -4.98 11.44
C LYS A 131 1.95 -3.74 11.19
N VAL A 132 1.32 -2.69 10.69
CA VAL A 132 1.94 -1.42 10.33
C VAL A 132 1.33 -0.35 11.24
N ASP A 133 2.21 0.44 11.87
CA ASP A 133 1.91 1.49 12.85
C ASP A 133 0.96 1.03 13.98
N ASP A 134 1.07 -0.23 14.40
CA ASP A 134 0.23 -0.88 15.44
C ASP A 134 -1.29 -0.87 15.19
N THR A 135 -1.75 -0.29 14.10
CA THR A 135 -3.15 -0.02 13.78
C THR A 135 -3.62 -0.79 12.55
N SER A 136 -2.75 -0.98 11.57
CA SER A 136 -3.10 -1.57 10.28
C SER A 136 -2.54 -2.97 10.11
N ASN A 137 -3.37 -3.94 9.76
CA ASN A 137 -2.92 -5.32 9.53
C ASN A 137 -2.66 -5.51 8.03
N VAL A 138 -1.51 -6.10 7.69
CA VAL A 138 -1.21 -6.55 6.34
C VAL A 138 -2.00 -7.81 6.08
N VAL A 139 -2.95 -7.72 5.16
CA VAL A 139 -3.84 -8.84 4.77
C VAL A 139 -3.37 -9.55 3.51
N CYS A 140 -2.62 -8.85 2.66
CA CYS A 140 -1.87 -9.43 1.56
C CYS A 140 -0.57 -8.67 1.38
N GLY A 141 0.57 -9.31 1.64
CA GLY A 141 1.88 -8.68 1.56
C GLY A 141 2.74 -9.28 0.46
N ASN A 142 3.84 -8.59 0.16
CA ASN A 142 4.85 -9.02 -0.82
C ASN A 142 4.32 -9.09 -2.26
N VAL A 143 3.48 -8.13 -2.64
CA VAL A 143 2.97 -7.98 -4.00
C VAL A 143 4.01 -7.20 -4.80
N LYS A 144 4.74 -7.87 -5.70
CA LYS A 144 5.74 -7.19 -6.52
C LYS A 144 5.08 -6.46 -7.67
N THR A 145 5.46 -5.20 -7.83
CA THR A 145 5.16 -4.38 -9.02
C THR A 145 6.44 -4.07 -9.78
N ALA A 146 6.34 -3.43 -10.95
CA ALA A 146 7.51 -3.13 -11.78
C ALA A 146 8.56 -2.26 -11.05
N ASN A 147 8.11 -1.42 -10.12
CA ASN A 147 8.96 -0.43 -9.44
C ASN A 147 8.82 -0.40 -7.92
N ALA A 148 7.84 -1.09 -7.33
CA ALA A 148 7.57 -1.11 -5.90
C ALA A 148 7.16 -2.49 -5.36
N ASN A 149 7.22 -2.66 -4.04
CA ASN A 149 6.50 -3.72 -3.34
C ASN A 149 5.20 -3.16 -2.76
N ASP A 150 4.07 -3.75 -3.11
CA ASP A 150 2.77 -3.42 -2.58
C ASP A 150 2.40 -4.36 -1.41
N TYR A 151 1.80 -3.77 -0.38
CA TYR A 151 1.36 -4.43 0.83
C TYR A 151 -0.06 -3.96 1.14
N ILE A 152 -1.02 -4.82 0.85
CA ILE A 152 -2.42 -4.55 1.05
C ILE A 152 -2.74 -4.63 2.55
N VAL A 153 -3.33 -3.56 3.07
CA VAL A 153 -3.69 -3.42 4.48
C VAL A 153 -5.20 -3.25 4.67
N ASP A 154 -5.68 -3.67 5.84
CA ASP A 154 -7.09 -3.61 6.21
C ASP A 154 -7.52 -2.29 6.87
N THR A 155 -6.56 -1.39 7.13
CA THR A 155 -6.78 -0.10 7.79
C THR A 155 -5.91 0.96 7.11
N VAL A 156 -6.43 2.18 6.97
CA VAL A 156 -5.70 3.31 6.39
C VAL A 156 -4.79 3.92 7.46
N LEU A 157 -3.52 4.12 7.12
CA LEU A 157 -2.55 4.80 7.94
C LEU A 157 -2.77 6.32 7.85
N MET A 158 -3.27 6.91 8.93
CA MET A 158 -3.41 8.36 9.04
C MET A 158 -2.23 8.95 9.81
N PRO A 159 -1.53 9.97 9.28
CA PRO A 159 -0.52 10.70 10.02
C PRO A 159 -1.19 11.39 11.23
N LYS A 160 -0.55 11.31 12.40
CA LYS A 160 -0.98 11.94 13.64
C LYS A 160 -0.55 13.41 13.73
#